data_AF-A0A094PB33-F1
#
_entry.id   AF-A0A094PB33-F1
#
_cell.length_a   1.000
_cell.length_b   1.000
_cell.length_c   1.000
_cell.angle_alpha   90.00
_cell.angle_beta   90.00
_cell.angle_gamma   90.00
#
_symmetry.space_group_name_H-M   'P 1'
#
loop_
_entity.id
_entity.type
_entity.pdbx_description
1 polymer ?
#
loop_
_entity_poly.entity_id
_entity_poly.type
_entity_poly.pdbx_seq_one_letter_code
_entity_poly.pdbx_strand_id
1 'polypeptide(L)'
;MEAFISMKSKEFMFPQRFVLGTVGMPGERTFFLQVLSDTNLMSFSLEKQQAALLASEIANLLDEVGFEIGSDQSPDLEPLSQPIEDEFRIGGLSISWLSDLAAVCIEMSPSMESDADIEVETLMDSVIKVVISAISARHFVSRTLAVVRAGRPPCPFCLIPIDPTGHICVRSNGYRR
;
A
#
# COMPACT_ATOMS: atom_id res chain seq x y z
N MET A 1 22.17 -7.65 -34.49
CA MET A 1 22.08 -8.68 -33.44
C MET A 1 21.44 -7.95 -32.26
N GLU A 2 20.13 -7.76 -32.36
CA GLU A 2 19.36 -6.97 -31.41
C GLU A 2 19.03 -7.85 -30.20
N ALA A 3 19.53 -7.46 -29.04
CA ALA A 3 19.15 -8.06 -27.77
C ALA A 3 17.69 -7.67 -27.50
N PHE A 4 16.79 -8.65 -27.64
CA PHE A 4 15.45 -8.56 -27.07
C PHE A 4 15.61 -8.57 -25.55
N ILE A 5 15.61 -7.39 -24.94
CA ILE A 5 15.43 -7.22 -23.51
C ILE A 5 14.02 -7.73 -23.20
N SER A 6 13.95 -8.88 -22.51
CA SER A 6 12.68 -9.52 -22.18
C SER A 6 12.01 -8.78 -21.03
N MET A 7 11.22 -7.75 -21.34
CA MET A 7 10.37 -7.06 -20.39
C MET A 7 9.35 -8.03 -19.79
N LYS A 8 9.56 -8.49 -18.56
CA LYS A 8 8.66 -9.42 -17.86
C LYS A 8 7.59 -8.61 -17.13
N SER A 9 6.52 -8.25 -17.84
CA SER A 9 5.33 -7.69 -17.20
C SER A 9 4.46 -8.80 -16.60
N LYS A 10 3.97 -8.61 -15.37
CA LYS A 10 2.98 -9.49 -14.74
C LYS A 10 1.76 -8.66 -14.35
N GLU A 11 0.58 -9.15 -14.69
CA GLU A 11 -0.68 -8.46 -14.45
C GLU A 11 -1.58 -9.28 -13.52
N PHE A 12 -2.19 -8.59 -12.57
CA PHE A 12 -3.20 -9.12 -11.66
C PHE A 12 -4.50 -8.34 -11.85
N MET A 13 -5.52 -8.99 -12.39
CA MET A 13 -6.85 -8.40 -12.52
C MET A 13 -7.76 -8.88 -11.41
N PHE A 14 -8.29 -7.94 -10.61
CA PHE A 14 -9.19 -8.17 -9.48
C PHE A 14 -8.69 -9.28 -8.53
N PRO A 15 -7.46 -9.13 -7.97
CA PRO A 15 -6.92 -10.11 -7.03
C PRO A 15 -7.85 -10.30 -5.82
N GLN A 16 -7.86 -11.49 -5.20
CA GLN A 16 -8.66 -11.70 -3.99
C GLN A 16 -8.21 -10.79 -2.86
N ARG A 17 -6.94 -10.37 -2.84
CA ARG A 17 -6.42 -9.45 -1.84
C ARG A 17 -5.34 -8.52 -2.40
N PHE A 18 -5.48 -7.24 -2.11
CA PHE A 18 -4.44 -6.23 -2.35
C PHE A 18 -4.35 -5.32 -1.13
N VAL A 19 -3.28 -5.46 -0.34
CA VAL A 19 -3.19 -4.82 0.98
C VAL A 19 -1.79 -4.28 1.27
N LEU A 20 -1.73 -3.22 2.06
CA LEU A 20 -0.51 -2.80 2.74
C LEU A 20 -0.44 -3.46 4.13
N GLY A 21 0.76 -3.90 4.50
CA GLY A 21 1.10 -4.29 5.86
C GLY A 21 2.50 -3.86 6.25
N THR A 22 2.91 -4.26 7.45
CA THR A 22 4.24 -3.95 7.98
C THR A 22 4.74 -5.06 8.88
N VAL A 23 6.04 -5.29 8.85
CA VAL A 23 6.75 -6.25 9.71
C VAL A 23 7.86 -5.50 10.45
N GLY A 24 8.11 -5.87 11.71
CA GLY A 24 9.16 -5.28 12.54
C GLY A 24 8.64 -4.43 13.71
N MET A 25 9.57 -3.97 14.56
CA MET A 25 9.25 -3.16 15.74
C MET A 25 8.98 -1.70 15.36
N PRO A 26 8.19 -0.93 16.15
CA PRO A 26 8.03 0.51 15.93
C PRO A 26 9.39 1.22 15.86
N GLY A 27 9.68 1.89 14.73
CA GLY A 27 10.98 2.53 14.46
C GLY A 27 11.83 1.79 13.42
N GLU A 28 11.64 0.48 13.29
CA GLU A 28 12.37 -0.41 12.36
C GLU A 28 11.39 -1.21 11.51
N ARG A 29 10.29 -0.58 11.12
CA ARG A 29 9.22 -1.21 10.35
C ARG A 29 9.54 -1.21 8.87
N THR A 30 9.53 -2.38 8.26
CA THR A 30 9.46 -2.53 6.80
C THR A 30 7.98 -2.58 6.40
N PHE A 31 7.63 -1.85 5.34
CA PHE A 31 6.30 -1.87 4.75
C PHE A 31 6.29 -2.80 3.56
N PHE A 32 5.18 -3.51 3.36
CA PHE A 32 4.98 -4.41 2.24
C PHE A 32 3.62 -4.15 1.59
N LEU A 33 3.61 -4.05 0.26
CA LEU A 33 2.41 -4.25 -0.54
C LEU A 33 2.31 -5.73 -0.90
N GLN A 34 1.13 -6.31 -0.72
CA GLN A 34 0.90 -7.71 -0.99
C GLN A 34 -0.28 -7.89 -1.94
N VAL A 35 -0.06 -8.70 -2.97
CA VAL A 35 -1.07 -9.14 -3.93
C VAL A 35 -1.28 -10.64 -3.74
N LEU A 36 -2.53 -11.06 -3.57
CA LEU A 36 -2.93 -12.47 -3.56
C LEU A 36 -3.92 -12.71 -4.69
N SER A 37 -3.53 -13.55 -5.65
CA SER A 37 -4.34 -14.01 -6.77
C SER A 37 -4.26 -15.54 -6.92
N ASP A 38 -5.28 -16.25 -6.46
CA ASP A 38 -5.38 -17.71 -6.41
C ASP A 38 -4.21 -18.32 -5.62
N THR A 39 -3.21 -18.86 -6.31
CA THR A 39 -1.99 -19.42 -5.74
C THR A 39 -0.79 -18.47 -5.84
N ASN A 40 -0.96 -17.30 -6.47
CA ASN A 40 0.09 -16.29 -6.58
C ASN A 40 0.01 -15.35 -5.38
N LEU A 41 0.94 -15.51 -4.45
CA LEU A 41 1.21 -14.55 -3.39
C LEU A 41 2.50 -13.81 -3.75
N MET A 42 2.46 -12.49 -3.87
CA MET A 42 3.64 -11.66 -4.10
C MET A 42 3.67 -10.51 -3.10
N SER A 43 4.84 -10.23 -2.54
CA SER A 43 5.06 -9.11 -1.63
C SER A 43 6.18 -8.22 -2.14
N PHE A 44 6.00 -6.91 -1.98
CA PHE A 44 6.92 -5.90 -2.49
C PHE A 44 7.20 -4.88 -1.38
N SER A 45 8.47 -4.70 -1.02
CA SER A 45 8.86 -3.71 -0.02
C SER A 45 8.77 -2.29 -0.59
N LEU A 46 8.39 -1.34 0.26
CA LEU A 46 8.30 0.08 -0.12
C LEU A 46 8.53 0.99 1.08
N GLU A 47 8.81 2.25 0.79
CA GLU A 47 8.94 3.26 1.82
C GLU A 47 7.59 3.70 2.39
N LYS A 48 7.60 4.11 3.65
CA LYS A 48 6.42 4.64 4.33
C LYS A 48 5.80 5.82 3.56
N GLN A 49 6.63 6.71 3.02
CA GLN A 49 6.23 7.88 2.26
C GLN A 49 5.55 7.48 0.95
N GLN A 50 6.11 6.50 0.22
CA GLN A 50 5.50 5.95 -0.99
C GLN A 50 4.14 5.33 -0.70
N ALA A 51 4.01 4.55 0.39
CA ALA A 51 2.73 3.97 0.79
C ALA A 51 1.67 5.03 1.13
N ALA A 52 2.07 6.09 1.86
CA ALA A 52 1.19 7.19 2.21
C ALA A 52 0.73 7.98 0.97
N LEU A 53 1.65 8.22 0.03
CA LEU A 53 1.37 8.91 -1.23
C LEU A 53 0.42 8.08 -2.08
N LEU A 54 0.69 6.79 -2.28
CA LEU A 54 -0.17 5.87 -3.02
C LEU A 54 -1.61 5.87 -2.51
N ALA A 55 -1.81 5.78 -1.19
CA ALA A 55 -3.14 5.83 -0.61
C ALA A 55 -3.83 7.20 -0.81
N SER A 56 -3.08 8.29 -0.74
CA SER A 56 -3.63 9.64 -0.92
C SER A 56 -4.05 9.87 -2.38
N GLU A 57 -3.21 9.46 -3.33
CA GLU A 57 -3.51 9.58 -4.77
C GLU A 57 -4.69 8.71 -5.18
N ILE A 58 -4.77 7.46 -4.69
CA ILE A 58 -5.96 6.61 -4.94
C ILE A 58 -7.21 7.24 -4.35
N ALA A 59 -7.15 7.82 -3.15
CA ALA A 59 -8.30 8.50 -2.54
C ALA A 59 -8.78 9.67 -3.39
N ASN A 60 -7.85 10.54 -3.81
CA ASN A 60 -8.13 11.69 -4.66
C ASN A 60 -8.77 11.23 -5.98
N LEU A 61 -8.18 10.23 -6.65
CA LEU A 61 -8.70 9.68 -7.90
C LEU A 61 -10.15 9.20 -7.76
N LEU A 62 -10.46 8.51 -6.66
CA LEU A 62 -11.80 7.99 -6.40
C LEU A 62 -12.82 9.08 -6.08
N ASP A 63 -12.38 10.16 -5.42
CA ASP A 63 -13.21 11.34 -5.16
C ASP A 63 -13.49 12.12 -6.46
N GLU A 64 -12.50 12.24 -7.36
CA GLU A 64 -12.65 12.91 -8.67
C GLU A 64 -13.65 12.20 -9.59
N VAL A 65 -13.67 10.87 -9.59
CA VAL A 65 -14.64 10.09 -10.39
C VAL A 65 -16.01 9.97 -9.72
N GLY A 66 -16.18 10.57 -8.54
CA GLY A 66 -17.45 10.58 -7.80
C GLY A 66 -17.86 9.21 -7.26
N PHE A 67 -16.91 8.34 -6.95
CA PHE A 67 -17.22 7.02 -6.41
C PHE A 67 -17.54 7.10 -4.91
N GLU A 68 -18.82 7.03 -4.56
CA GLU A 68 -19.30 6.95 -3.19
C GLU A 68 -19.51 5.48 -2.78
N ILE A 69 -19.00 5.11 -1.60
CA ILE A 69 -19.18 3.74 -1.07
C ILE A 69 -20.49 3.65 -0.27
N GLY A 70 -21.20 2.54 -0.39
CA GLY A 70 -22.31 2.19 0.50
C GLY A 70 -21.87 1.86 1.94
N SER A 71 -22.83 1.68 2.85
CA SER A 71 -22.58 1.60 4.30
C SER A 71 -21.92 0.31 4.82
N ASP A 72 -21.72 -0.71 3.99
CA ASP A 72 -21.12 -1.97 4.46
C ASP A 72 -19.61 -1.96 4.21
N GLN A 73 -18.86 -1.75 5.29
CA GLN A 73 -17.42 -1.53 5.30
C GLN A 73 -16.83 -2.33 6.47
N SER A 74 -16.87 -3.66 6.36
CA SER A 74 -16.08 -4.49 7.27
C SER A 74 -14.59 -4.33 6.90
N PRO A 75 -13.76 -3.69 7.74
CA PRO A 75 -12.35 -3.50 7.39
C PRO A 75 -11.64 -4.84 7.32
N ASP A 76 -10.78 -5.04 6.32
CA ASP A 76 -9.81 -6.12 6.34
C ASP A 76 -8.79 -5.83 7.44
N LEU A 77 -8.89 -6.58 8.53
CA LEU A 77 -7.98 -6.54 9.69
C LEU A 77 -7.02 -7.73 9.72
N GLU A 78 -7.08 -8.61 8.71
CA GLU A 78 -6.25 -9.81 8.68
C GLU A 78 -4.78 -9.41 8.49
N PRO A 79 -3.82 -10.15 9.10
CA PRO A 79 -2.40 -9.89 8.91
C PRO A 79 -1.97 -10.12 7.45
N LEU A 80 -0.72 -9.77 7.12
CA LEU A 80 -0.12 -10.19 5.85
C LEU A 80 -0.09 -11.72 5.77
N SER A 81 -0.40 -12.24 4.59
CA SER A 81 -0.31 -13.68 4.30
C SER A 81 1.16 -14.12 4.34
N GLN A 82 1.38 -15.34 4.82
CA GLN A 82 2.70 -15.98 4.90
C GLN A 82 2.91 -16.96 3.74
N PRO A 83 4.13 -17.13 3.23
CA PRO A 83 5.36 -16.42 3.60
C PRO A 83 5.41 -14.99 3.04
N ILE A 84 6.14 -14.10 3.72
CA ILE A 84 6.42 -12.74 3.22
C ILE A 84 7.81 -12.77 2.59
N GLU A 85 7.84 -13.02 1.29
CA GLU A 85 9.05 -13.00 0.47
C GLU A 85 9.06 -11.71 -0.35
N ASP A 86 10.13 -10.94 -0.22
CA ASP A 86 10.27 -9.66 -0.93
C ASP A 86 10.72 -9.91 -2.36
N GLU A 87 9.83 -9.67 -3.31
CA GLU A 87 10.13 -9.83 -4.74
C GLU A 87 11.09 -8.75 -5.22
N PHE A 88 10.81 -7.50 -4.84
CA PHE A 88 11.68 -6.35 -5.03
C PHE A 88 11.19 -5.14 -4.22
N ARG A 89 12.12 -4.21 -3.96
CA ARG A 89 11.80 -2.89 -3.42
C ARG A 89 11.24 -1.97 -4.49
N ILE A 90 10.06 -1.41 -4.27
CA ILE A 90 9.38 -0.51 -5.19
C ILE A 90 10.12 0.83 -5.30
N GLY A 91 10.48 1.21 -6.52
CA GLY A 91 11.03 2.53 -6.85
C GLY A 91 10.02 3.42 -7.56
N GLY A 92 9.29 2.86 -8.53
CA GLY A 92 8.26 3.55 -9.30
C GLY A 92 6.86 3.09 -8.94
N LEU A 93 5.94 4.06 -8.82
CA LEU A 93 4.50 3.85 -8.65
C LEU A 93 3.74 4.75 -9.63
N SER A 94 2.85 4.17 -10.42
CA SER A 94 1.87 4.90 -11.23
C SER A 94 0.46 4.42 -10.88
N ILE A 95 -0.51 5.31 -11.06
CA ILE A 95 -1.93 5.03 -10.81
C ILE A 95 -2.72 5.55 -12.00
N SER A 96 -3.76 4.84 -12.40
CA SER A 96 -4.68 5.27 -13.45
C SER A 96 -6.10 4.74 -13.19
N TRP A 97 -7.10 5.51 -13.61
CA TRP A 97 -8.49 5.08 -13.60
C TRP A 97 -8.84 4.37 -14.91
N LEU A 98 -9.47 3.20 -14.81
CA LEU A 98 -10.01 2.45 -15.93
C LEU A 98 -11.53 2.63 -15.98
N SER A 99 -12.00 3.57 -16.82
CA SER A 99 -13.41 3.94 -16.92
C SER A 99 -14.33 2.77 -17.28
N ASP A 100 -13.92 1.93 -18.22
CA ASP A 100 -14.73 0.79 -18.70
C ASP A 100 -14.94 -0.28 -17.62
N LEU A 101 -14.06 -0.33 -16.63
CA LEU A 101 -14.06 -1.32 -15.56
C LEU A 101 -14.46 -0.75 -14.20
N ALA A 102 -14.63 0.57 -14.10
CA ALA A 102 -14.77 1.29 -12.83
C ALA A 102 -13.70 0.84 -11.79
N ALA A 103 -12.45 0.77 -12.25
CA ALA A 103 -11.36 0.16 -11.51
C ALA A 103 -10.11 1.07 -11.47
N VAL A 104 -9.29 0.86 -10.44
CA VAL A 104 -7.99 1.52 -10.29
C VAL A 104 -6.91 0.56 -10.77
N CYS A 105 -6.06 1.04 -11.67
CA CYS A 105 -4.85 0.35 -12.11
C CYS A 105 -3.65 0.95 -11.37
N ILE A 106 -2.86 0.10 -10.72
CA ILE A 106 -1.62 0.46 -10.06
C ILE A 106 -0.49 -0.26 -10.80
N GLU A 107 0.54 0.47 -11.24
CA GLU A 107 1.75 -0.12 -11.78
C GLU A 107 2.91 0.15 -10.84
N MET A 108 3.72 -0.89 -10.60
CA MET A 108 4.89 -0.81 -9.74
C MET A 108 6.11 -1.38 -10.45
N SER A 109 7.23 -0.67 -10.30
CA SER A 109 8.52 -1.04 -10.85
C SER A 109 9.60 -1.02 -9.76
N PRO A 110 10.65 -1.84 -9.91
CA PRO A 110 11.72 -1.93 -8.92
C PRO A 110 12.52 -0.63 -8.81
N SER A 111 13.13 -0.44 -7.64
CA SER A 111 14.06 0.65 -7.37
C SER A 111 15.39 0.40 -8.07
N MET A 112 15.91 1.46 -8.71
CA MET A 112 17.25 1.48 -9.32
C MET A 112 18.37 1.52 -8.28
N GLU A 113 18.05 1.80 -7.00
CA GLU A 113 18.99 1.85 -5.88
C GLU A 113 18.94 0.56 -5.03
N SER A 114 18.69 -0.59 -5.67
CA SER A 114 18.61 -1.86 -4.94
C SER A 114 20.00 -2.30 -4.46
N ASP A 115 20.21 -2.27 -3.13
CA ASP A 115 21.44 -2.70 -2.42
C ASP A 115 21.55 -4.23 -2.24
N ALA A 116 20.61 -4.99 -2.81
CA ALA A 116 20.53 -6.44 -2.63
C ALA A 116 21.26 -7.18 -3.75
N ASP A 117 21.98 -8.25 -3.42
CA ASP A 117 22.58 -9.32 -4.27
C ASP A 117 21.56 -10.04 -5.20
N ILE A 118 20.44 -9.41 -5.51
CA ILE A 118 19.50 -9.83 -6.53
C ILE A 118 20.08 -9.35 -7.87
N GLU A 119 20.03 -10.16 -8.92
CA GLU A 119 20.45 -9.76 -10.27
C GLU A 119 19.62 -8.55 -10.74
N VAL A 120 20.06 -7.34 -10.38
CA VAL A 120 19.34 -6.08 -10.59
C VAL A 120 19.05 -5.90 -12.08
N GLU A 121 19.98 -6.33 -12.95
CA GLU A 121 19.82 -6.33 -14.41
C GLU A 121 18.63 -7.17 -14.91
N THR A 122 18.25 -8.25 -14.21
CA THR A 122 17.14 -9.13 -14.61
C THR A 122 15.77 -8.58 -14.18
N LEU A 123 15.72 -7.76 -13.13
CA LEU A 123 14.48 -7.19 -12.60
C LEU A 123 14.18 -5.79 -13.13
N MET A 124 15.16 -5.03 -13.65
CA MET A 124 14.95 -3.65 -14.11
C MET A 124 13.80 -3.48 -15.13
N ASP A 125 13.53 -4.50 -15.95
CA ASP A 125 12.42 -4.52 -16.91
C ASP A 125 11.14 -5.21 -16.38
N SER A 126 11.05 -5.47 -15.07
CA SER A 126 9.87 -6.06 -14.44
C SER A 126 8.89 -4.98 -14.01
N VAL A 127 7.70 -4.99 -14.62
CA VAL A 127 6.59 -4.12 -14.23
C VAL A 127 5.44 -4.99 -13.76
N ILE A 128 4.96 -4.75 -12.55
CA ILE A 128 3.76 -5.42 -12.04
C ILE A 128 2.59 -4.46 -12.15
N LYS A 129 1.52 -4.93 -12.79
CA LYS A 129 0.25 -4.21 -12.89
C LYS A 129 -0.79 -4.89 -12.02
N VAL A 130 -1.51 -4.12 -11.21
CA VAL A 130 -2.59 -4.60 -10.35
C VAL A 130 -3.82 -3.75 -10.62
N VAL A 131 -4.89 -4.39 -11.09
CA VAL A 131 -6.19 -3.76 -11.31
C VAL A 131 -7.12 -4.17 -10.19
N ILE A 132 -7.63 -3.21 -9.43
CA ILE A 132 -8.54 -3.43 -8.31
C ILE A 132 -9.84 -2.66 -8.50
N SER A 133 -10.95 -3.22 -8.01
CA SER A 133 -12.24 -2.52 -8.03
C SER A 133 -12.17 -1.22 -7.23
N ALA A 134 -13.03 -0.24 -7.53
CA ALA A 134 -13.13 0.99 -6.75
C ALA A 134 -13.41 0.72 -5.24
N ILE A 135 -14.19 -0.31 -4.92
CA ILE A 135 -14.46 -0.74 -3.54
C ILE A 135 -13.17 -1.24 -2.87
N SER A 136 -12.45 -2.15 -3.53
CA SER A 136 -11.16 -2.67 -3.05
C SER A 136 -10.14 -1.56 -2.87
N ALA A 137 -10.12 -0.57 -3.78
CA ALA A 137 -9.26 0.59 -3.70
C ALA A 137 -9.55 1.45 -2.46
N ARG A 138 -10.82 1.68 -2.12
CA ARG A 138 -11.20 2.38 -0.88
C ARG A 138 -10.80 1.63 0.38
N HIS A 139 -11.00 0.31 0.40
CA HIS A 139 -10.55 -0.54 1.51
C HIS A 139 -9.03 -0.46 1.67
N PHE A 140 -8.31 -0.54 0.54
CA PHE A 140 -6.86 -0.39 0.50
C PHE A 140 -6.42 0.97 1.07
N VAL A 141 -7.05 2.08 0.68
CA VAL A 141 -6.75 3.42 1.22
C VAL A 141 -6.94 3.46 2.73
N SER A 142 -8.11 3.02 3.21
CA SER A 142 -8.45 3.04 4.65
C SER A 142 -7.42 2.26 5.47
N ARG A 143 -7.12 1.02 5.04
CA ARG A 143 -6.11 0.17 5.68
C ARG A 143 -4.72 0.79 5.62
N THR A 144 -4.31 1.28 4.46
CA THR A 144 -2.96 1.82 4.24
C THR A 144 -2.70 3.02 5.14
N LEU A 145 -3.66 3.96 5.21
CA LEU A 145 -3.56 5.11 6.11
C LEU A 145 -3.51 4.69 7.58
N ALA A 146 -4.28 3.68 7.98
CA ALA A 146 -4.23 3.13 9.34
C ALA A 146 -2.84 2.54 9.65
N VAL A 147 -2.29 1.72 8.76
CA VAL A 147 -0.98 1.07 8.92
C VAL A 147 0.16 2.11 8.98
N VAL A 148 0.14 3.10 8.09
CA VAL A 148 1.13 4.20 8.06
C VAL A 148 1.09 5.02 9.35
N ARG A 149 -0.10 5.22 9.94
CA ARG A 149 -0.30 5.97 11.19
C ARG A 149 0.00 5.14 12.45
N ALA A 150 -0.10 3.81 12.39
CA ALA A 150 0.01 2.88 13.52
C ALA A 150 1.43 2.77 14.15
N GLY A 151 2.37 3.62 13.76
CA GLY A 151 3.72 3.72 14.35
C GLY A 151 3.91 4.90 15.29
N ARG A 152 2.84 5.66 15.57
CA ARG A 152 2.88 6.80 16.50
C ARG A 152 2.78 6.30 17.94
N PRO A 153 3.60 6.81 18.88
CA PRO A 153 3.44 6.46 20.28
C PRO A 153 1.99 6.78 20.71
N PRO A 154 1.32 5.85 21.40
CA PRO A 154 -0.01 6.11 21.92
C PRO A 154 0.09 7.22 22.96
N CYS A 155 -0.89 8.12 22.96
CA CYS A 155 -1.01 9.12 24.02
C CYS A 155 -1.16 8.39 25.38
N PRO A 156 -0.35 8.71 26.39
CA PRO A 156 -0.39 8.00 27.68
C PRO A 156 -1.72 8.19 28.42
N PHE A 157 -2.56 9.16 28.01
CA PHE A 157 -3.82 9.47 28.67
C PHE A 157 -5.05 8.91 27.95
N CYS A 158 -5.11 8.99 26.61
CA CYS A 158 -6.26 8.53 25.81
C CYS A 158 -5.97 7.32 24.92
N LEU A 159 -4.72 6.85 24.86
CA LEU A 159 -4.26 5.74 24.00
C LEU A 159 -4.44 5.96 22.50
N ILE A 160 -4.75 7.19 22.07
CA ILE A 160 -4.86 7.58 20.66
C ILE A 160 -3.45 7.92 20.12
N PRO A 161 -3.11 7.55 18.87
CA PRO A 161 -1.87 7.94 18.20
C PRO A 161 -1.57 9.45 18.25
N ILE A 162 -0.38 9.85 18.73
CA ILE A 162 0.07 11.26 18.75
C ILE A 162 0.51 11.73 17.35
N ASP A 163 0.01 12.88 16.88
CA ASP A 163 0.47 13.52 15.63
C ASP A 163 1.78 14.31 15.83
N PRO A 164 2.70 14.37 14.83
CA PRO A 164 3.92 15.18 14.89
C PRO A 164 3.69 16.68 15.12
N THR A 165 2.53 17.23 14.73
CA THR A 165 2.17 18.64 15.01
C THR A 165 1.62 18.86 16.43
N GLY A 166 1.53 17.79 17.22
CA GLY A 166 0.92 17.75 18.54
C GLY A 166 -0.45 17.05 18.54
N HIS A 167 -0.83 16.47 19.67
CA HIS A 167 -2.15 15.88 19.87
C HIS A 167 -2.90 16.61 20.99
N ILE A 168 -4.10 17.10 20.70
CA ILE A 168 -4.99 17.67 21.72
C ILE A 168 -5.68 16.51 22.44
N CYS A 169 -5.13 16.12 23.59
CA CYS A 169 -5.72 15.07 24.42
C CYS A 169 -6.90 15.63 25.24
N VAL A 170 -8.11 15.20 24.92
CA VAL A 170 -9.33 15.54 25.69
C VAL A 170 -9.28 15.09 27.16
N ARG A 171 -8.41 14.13 27.51
CA ARG A 171 -8.21 13.64 28.88
C ARG A 171 -7.14 14.41 29.67
N SER A 172 -6.19 15.06 28.99
CA SER A 172 -5.16 15.90 29.62
C SER A 172 -5.57 17.36 29.69
N ASN A 173 -6.42 17.81 28.77
CA ASN A 173 -6.93 19.16 28.72
C ASN A 173 -8.13 19.24 29.67
N GLY A 174 -7.90 19.51 30.95
CA GLY A 174 -8.84 19.42 32.09
C GLY A 174 -10.13 20.23 31.99
N TYR A 175 -10.91 20.09 30.92
CA TYR A 175 -12.14 20.80 30.58
C TYR A 175 -13.37 20.25 31.33
N ARG A 176 -13.19 19.79 32.57
CA ARG A 176 -14.26 19.57 33.54
C ARG A 176 -13.77 19.90 34.94
N ARG A 177 -13.79 21.19 35.27
CA ARG A 177 -14.12 21.66 36.62
C ARG A 177 -15.31 22.58 36.51
#